data_AF-A0A160PCX4-F1
#
_entry.id   AF-A0A160PCX4-F1
#
_cell.length_a   1.000
_cell.length_b   1.000
_cell.length_c   1.000
_cell.angle_alpha   90.00
_cell.angle_beta   90.00
_cell.angle_gamma   90.00
#
_symmetry.space_group_name_H-M   'P 1'
#
loop_
_entity.id
_entity.type
_entity.pdbx_description
1 polymer ?
#
loop_
_entity_poly.entity_id
_entity_poly.type
_entity_poly.pdbx_seq_one_letter_code
_entity_poly.pdbx_strand_id
1 'polypeptide(L)'
;MVASMTPVSQCLRKVDHASAVADSSAGERVLKALDELESAYRRPSERIVALEAILHEFDRRGRVTGTPFSRLLRVAVERRQNKWSRYA
;
A
#
# COMPACT_ATOMS: atom_id res chain seq x y z
N MET A 1 -20.67 -10.50 -11.79
CA MET A 1 -20.56 -10.19 -10.35
C MET A 1 -19.48 -9.16 -10.17
N VAL A 2 -19.82 -7.91 -9.86
CA VAL A 2 -18.84 -6.87 -9.54
C VAL A 2 -18.21 -7.29 -8.22
N ALA A 3 -16.97 -7.79 -8.23
CA ALA A 3 -16.27 -8.12 -7.00
C ALA A 3 -16.26 -6.86 -6.12
N SER A 4 -16.84 -6.96 -4.92
CA SER A 4 -16.86 -5.87 -3.94
C SER A 4 -15.44 -5.33 -3.80
N MET A 5 -15.22 -4.07 -4.18
CA MET A 5 -13.89 -3.50 -4.20
C MET A 5 -13.39 -3.37 -2.77
N THR A 6 -12.43 -4.22 -2.37
CA THR A 6 -11.85 -4.17 -1.03
C THR A 6 -10.93 -2.94 -0.91
N PRO A 7 -10.76 -2.36 0.29
CA PRO A 7 -9.81 -1.26 0.50
C PRO A 7 -8.40 -1.58 -0.01
N VAL A 8 -7.94 -2.83 0.19
CA VAL A 8 -6.68 -3.36 -0.34
C VAL A 8 -6.65 -3.30 -1.88
N SER A 9 -7.69 -3.79 -2.56
CA SER A 9 -7.77 -3.77 -4.03
C SER A 9 -7.79 -2.34 -4.59
N GLN A 10 -8.47 -1.41 -3.91
CA GLN A 10 -8.49 0.00 -4.28
C GLN A 10 -7.11 0.65 -4.13
N CYS A 11 -6.45 0.41 -3.01
CA CYS A 11 -5.10 0.90 -2.76
C CYS A 11 -4.12 0.38 -3.81
N LEU A 12 -4.16 -0.92 -4.14
CA LEU A 12 -3.34 -1.50 -5.19
C LEU A 12 -3.56 -0.82 -6.54
N ARG A 13 -4.81 -0.57 -6.95
CA ARG A 13 -5.08 0.15 -8.20
C ARG A 13 -4.45 1.55 -8.23
N LYS A 14 -4.46 2.26 -7.10
CA LYS A 14 -3.83 3.59 -6.98
C LYS A 14 -2.31 3.53 -7.03
N VAL A 15 -1.71 2.56 -6.33
CA VAL A 15 -0.27 2.29 -6.37
C VAL A 15 0.16 1.91 -7.80
N ASP A 16 -0.63 1.09 -8.49
CA ASP A 16 -0.39 0.68 -9.87
C ASP A 16 -0.40 1.89 -10.81
N HIS A 17 -1.42 2.74 -10.69
CA HIS A 17 -1.51 3.96 -11.48
C HIS A 17 -0.33 4.91 -11.21
N ALA A 18 0.05 5.09 -9.94
CA ALA A 18 1.20 5.91 -9.57
C ALA A 18 2.51 5.36 -10.18
N SER A 19 2.68 4.03 -10.19
CA SER A 19 3.86 3.38 -10.80
C SER A 19 3.94 3.56 -12.31
N ALA A 20 2.80 3.64 -13.00
CA ALA A 20 2.73 3.75 -14.45
C ALA A 20 3.00 5.18 -14.94
N VAL A 21 2.60 6.20 -14.19
CA VAL A 21 2.77 7.61 -14.57
C VAL A 21 4.21 8.09 -14.34
N ALA A 22 4.93 7.50 -13.37
CA ALA A 22 6.35 7.75 -13.08
C ALA A 22 6.77 9.23 -12.99
N ASP A 23 5.82 10.12 -12.66
CA ASP A 23 6.09 11.53 -12.43
C ASP A 23 6.61 11.79 -11.01
N SER A 24 7.07 13.01 -10.74
CA SER A 24 7.57 13.42 -9.42
C SER A 24 6.52 13.33 -8.30
N SER A 25 5.23 13.19 -8.63
CA SER A 25 4.13 13.04 -7.67
C SER A 25 3.80 11.59 -7.33
N ALA A 26 4.42 10.61 -7.99
CA ALA A 26 4.17 9.19 -7.77
C ALA A 26 4.33 8.80 -6.28
N GLY A 27 5.32 9.35 -5.60
CA GLY A 27 5.53 9.13 -4.16
C GLY A 27 4.38 9.64 -3.29
N GLU A 28 3.89 10.86 -3.55
CA GLU A 28 2.77 11.44 -2.82
C GLU A 28 1.47 10.65 -3.04
N ARG A 29 1.21 10.23 -4.29
CA ARG A 29 0.05 9.38 -4.62
C ARG A 29 0.07 8.05 -3.88
N VAL A 30 1.24 7.43 -3.73
CA VAL A 30 1.40 6.20 -2.94
C VAL A 30 1.11 6.44 -1.46
N LEU A 31 1.68 7.50 -0.88
CA LEU A 31 1.44 7.82 0.53
C LEU A 31 -0.04 8.07 0.81
N LYS A 32 -0.71 8.83 -0.06
CA LYS A 32 -2.15 9.09 0.04
C LYS A 32 -2.98 7.81 -0.08
N ALA A 33 -2.62 6.90 -0.99
CA ALA A 33 -3.31 5.61 -1.11
C ALA A 33 -3.18 4.76 0.17
N LEU A 34 -2.01 4.78 0.82
CA LEU A 34 -1.78 4.08 2.09
C LEU A 34 -2.54 4.75 3.25
N ASP A 35 -2.63 6.08 3.29
CA ASP A 35 -3.43 6.79 4.30
C ASP A 35 -4.91 6.44 4.19
N GLU A 36 -5.44 6.41 2.96
CA GLU A 36 -6.82 6.01 2.72
C GLU A 36 -7.05 4.53 3.12
N LEU A 37 -6.11 3.64 2.79
CA LEU A 37 -6.17 2.23 3.21
C LEU A 37 -6.26 2.12 4.73
N GLU A 38 -5.38 2.78 5.46
CA GLU A 38 -5.36 2.74 6.92
C GLU A 38 -6.63 3.33 7.53
N SER A 39 -7.18 4.39 6.92
CA SER A 39 -8.42 5.03 7.37
C SER A 39 -9.66 4.13 7.25
N ALA A 40 -9.63 3.14 6.36
CA ALA A 40 -10.71 2.17 6.18
C ALA A 40 -10.80 1.16 7.34
N TYR A 41 -9.75 1.04 8.17
CA TYR A 41 -9.69 0.11 9.29
C TYR A 41 -9.67 0.85 10.63
N ARG A 42 -10.40 0.31 11.61
CA ARG A 42 -10.53 0.94 12.93
C ARG A 42 -9.40 0.53 13.87
N ARG A 43 -9.00 -0.75 13.82
CA ARG A 43 -8.01 -1.29 14.77
C ARG A 43 -6.59 -1.19 14.21
N PRO A 44 -5.59 -0.88 15.04
CA PRO A 44 -4.18 -0.93 14.63
C PRO A 44 -3.76 -2.28 14.03
N SER A 45 -4.23 -3.39 14.60
CA SER A 45 -3.97 -4.73 14.08
C SER A 45 -4.54 -4.96 12.67
N GLU A 46 -5.77 -4.49 12.40
CA GLU A 46 -6.39 -4.56 11.06
C GLU A 46 -5.59 -3.74 10.03
N ARG A 47 -5.06 -2.57 10.44
CA ARG A 47 -4.20 -1.74 9.58
C ARG A 47 -2.90 -2.47 9.23
N ILE A 48 -2.28 -3.14 10.19
CA ILE A 48 -1.07 -3.94 9.95
C ILE A 48 -1.35 -5.04 8.93
N VAL A 49 -2.42 -5.83 9.13
CA VAL A 49 -2.80 -6.90 8.19
C VAL A 49 -3.10 -6.36 6.80
N ALA A 50 -3.78 -5.22 6.69
CA ALA A 50 -4.05 -4.58 5.41
C ALA A 50 -2.76 -4.14 4.70
N LEU A 51 -1.80 -3.57 5.44
CA LEU A 51 -0.49 -3.18 4.93
C LEU A 51 0.34 -4.39 4.47
N GLU A 52 0.30 -5.50 5.19
CA GLU A 52 0.92 -6.77 4.78
C GLU A 52 0.31 -7.31 3.48
N ALA A 53 -1.01 -7.25 3.35
CA ALA A 53 -1.71 -7.67 2.15
C ALA A 53 -1.29 -6.85 0.92
N ILE A 54 -1.00 -5.55 1.07
CA ILE A 54 -0.45 -4.73 -0.02
C ILE A 54 0.91 -5.26 -0.47
N LEU A 55 1.83 -5.51 0.45
CA LEU A 55 3.17 -6.02 0.09
C LEU A 55 3.08 -7.39 -0.55
N HIS A 56 2.26 -8.29 0.01
CA HIS A 56 2.08 -9.63 -0.52
C HIS A 56 1.52 -9.62 -1.95
N GLU A 57 0.46 -8.84 -2.19
CA GLU A 57 -0.16 -8.78 -3.52
C GLU A 57 0.70 -7.99 -4.52
N PHE A 58 1.45 -6.99 -4.07
CA PHE A 58 2.42 -6.28 -4.91
C PHE A 58 3.57 -7.20 -5.35
N ASP A 59 4.09 -8.02 -4.43
CA ASP A 59 5.13 -9.02 -4.71
C ASP A 59 4.61 -10.14 -5.63
N ARG A 60 3.41 -10.66 -5.34
CA ARG A 60 2.73 -11.69 -6.15
C ARG A 60 2.54 -11.27 -7.61
N ARG A 61 2.32 -9.97 -7.87
CA ARG A 61 2.18 -9.43 -9.23
C ARG A 61 3.49 -9.38 -10.02
N GLY A 62 4.61 -9.85 -9.45
CA GLY A 62 5.91 -9.86 -10.12
C GLY A 62 6.42 -8.46 -10.45
N ARG A 63 5.96 -7.44 -9.71
CA ARG A 63 6.31 -6.03 -9.95
C ARG A 63 7.72 -5.76 -9.47
N VAL A 64 8.66 -6.14 -10.34
CA VAL A 64 10.10 -5.84 -10.35
C VAL A 64 10.62 -5.42 -8.98
N THR A 65 10.93 -6.41 -8.17
CA THR A 65 11.80 -6.26 -7.01
C THR A 65 13.07 -5.53 -7.47
N GLY A 66 13.33 -4.35 -6.88
CA GLY A 66 14.53 -3.56 -7.17
C GLY A 66 14.30 -2.22 -7.89
N THR A 67 13.07 -1.89 -8.29
CA THR A 67 12.78 -0.52 -8.76
C THR A 67 12.79 0.48 -7.60
N PRO A 68 13.17 1.76 -7.83
CA PRO A 68 13.05 2.81 -6.82
C PRO A 68 11.63 2.91 -6.24
N PHE A 69 10.62 2.68 -7.09
CA PHE A 69 9.22 2.64 -6.69
C PHE A 69 8.90 1.49 -5.72
N SER A 70 9.32 0.26 -6.04
CA SER A 70 9.13 -0.89 -5.15
C SER A 70 9.81 -0.69 -3.79
N ARG A 71 11.00 -0.07 -3.78
CA ARG A 71 11.73 0.27 -2.54
C ARG A 71 10.98 1.33 -1.74
N LEU A 72 10.46 2.37 -2.40
CA LEU A 72 9.67 3.42 -1.76
C LEU A 72 8.41 2.84 -1.10
N LEU A 73 7.67 2.00 -1.82
CA LEU A 73 6.47 1.34 -1.29
C LEU A 73 6.80 0.49 -0.05
N ARG A 74 7.85 -0.33 -0.13
CA ARG A 74 8.29 -1.18 0.98
C ARG A 74 8.66 -0.36 2.22
N VAL A 75 9.49 0.67 2.06
CA VAL A 75 9.90 1.55 3.18
C VAL A 75 8.69 2.29 3.76
N ALA A 76 7.76 2.77 2.92
CA ALA A 76 6.56 3.44 3.39
C ALA A 76 5.69 2.52 4.24
N VAL A 77 5.47 1.27 3.78
CA VAL A 77 4.70 0.27 4.51
C VAL A 77 5.39 -0.12 5.82
N GLU A 78 6.69 -0.44 5.81
CA GLU A 78 7.44 -0.82 7.01
C GLU A 78 7.39 0.27 8.10
N ARG A 79 7.52 1.55 7.72
CA ARG A 79 7.40 2.67 8.65
C ARG A 79 6.01 2.74 9.30
N ARG A 80 4.96 2.47 8.53
CA ARG A 80 3.56 2.49 8.99
C ARG A 80 3.26 1.28 9.89
N GLN A 81 3.76 0.10 9.56
CA GLN A 81 3.66 -1.09 10.41
C GLN A 81 4.37 -0.87 11.76
N ASN A 82 5.59 -0.34 11.74
CA ASN A 82 6.33 0.01 12.96
C ASN A 82 5.58 1.04 13.83
N LYS A 83 4.90 1.99 13.20
CA LYS A 83 4.02 2.94 13.91
C LYS A 83 2.86 2.19 14.59
N TRP A 84 2.11 1.36 13.85
CA TRP A 84 0.93 0.68 14.40
C TRP A 84 1.26 -0.43 15.39
N SER A 85 2.41 -1.08 15.27
CA SER A 85 2.88 -2.10 16.22
C SER A 85 3.11 -1.54 17.63
N ARG A 86 3.27 -0.22 17.78
CA ARG A 86 3.35 0.44 19.09
C ARG A 86 1.97 0.66 19.75
N TYR A 87 0.89 0.47 19.00
CA TYR A 87 -0.50 0.72 19.41
C TYR A 87 -1.37 -0.55 19.32
N ALA A 88 -0.79 -1.69 18.93
CA ALA A 88 -1.46 -2.98 18.82
C ALA A 88 -1.30 -3.78 20.12
#